data_AF-A0A022RUH1-F1
#
_entry.id   AF-A0A022RUH1-F1
#
_cell.length_a   1.000
_cell.length_b   1.000
_cell.length_c   1.000
_cell.angle_alpha   90.00
_cell.angle_beta   90.00
_cell.angle_gamma   90.00
#
_symmetry.space_group_name_H-M   'P 1'
#
loop_
_entity.id
_entity.type
_entity.pdbx_description
1 polymer ?
#
loop_
_entity_poly.entity_id
_entity_poly.type
_entity_poly.pdbx_seq_one_letter_code
_entity_poly.pdbx_strand_id
1 'polypeptide(L)' 'MYHLMYSPLKTNIYAPICIFLFVCTTATTSIAFNVTTLTFEESYSPLFSTFNIKRSPNDKTVNLLLNRFS' A
#
# COMPACT_ATOMS: atom_id res chain seq x y z
N MET A 1 -31.56 22.32 54.55
CA MET A 1 -31.45 20.87 54.32
C MET A 1 -31.25 20.64 52.83
N TYR A 2 -30.01 20.63 52.36
CA TYR A 2 -29.64 20.14 51.02
C TYR A 2 -28.22 19.58 51.11
N HIS A 3 -28.12 18.26 51.15
CA HIS A 3 -26.85 17.54 51.12
C HIS A 3 -26.53 17.28 49.65
N LEU A 4 -25.66 18.09 49.04
CA LEU A 4 -25.23 17.91 47.65
C LEU A 4 -24.25 16.73 47.61
N MET A 5 -24.77 15.58 47.19
CA MET A 5 -23.99 14.37 46.98
C MET A 5 -23.26 14.47 45.63
N TYR A 6 -21.99 14.86 45.67
CA TYR A 6 -21.12 14.82 44.50
C TYR A 6 -20.72 13.36 44.24
N SER A 7 -21.22 12.77 43.15
CA SER A 7 -20.77 11.44 42.73
C SER A 7 -19.49 11.56 41.90
N PRO A 8 -18.42 10.81 42.20
CA PRO A 8 -17.22 10.86 41.37
C PRO A 8 -17.51 10.18 40.03
N LEU A 9 -17.36 10.94 38.95
CA LEU A 9 -17.42 10.43 37.59
C LEU A 9 -16.32 9.35 37.43
N LYS A 10 -16.70 8.08 37.30
CA LYS A 10 -15.74 6.98 37.13
C LYS A 10 -15.04 7.14 35.78
N THR A 11 -13.76 7.47 35.80
CA THR A 11 -12.94 7.60 34.59
C THR A 11 -12.85 6.25 33.87
N ASN A 12 -13.46 6.15 32.67
CA ASN A 12 -13.41 4.93 31.86
C ASN A 12 -12.07 4.87 31.11
N ILE A 13 -11.12 4.13 31.68
CA ILE A 13 -9.76 3.98 31.15
C ILE A 13 -9.68 3.10 29.88
N TYR A 14 -10.73 2.37 29.53
CA TYR A 14 -10.72 1.50 28.35
C TYR A 14 -10.84 2.31 27.06
N ALA A 15 -11.55 3.43 27.08
CA ALA A 15 -11.68 4.32 25.93
C ALA A 15 -10.32 4.88 25.43
N PRO A 16 -9.45 5.47 26.27
CA PRO A 16 -8.14 5.94 25.82
C PRO A 16 -7.21 4.80 25.39
N ILE A 17 -7.32 3.62 26.00
CA ILE A 17 -6.53 2.44 25.60
C ILE A 17 -6.94 1.96 24.21
N CYS A 18 -8.25 1.85 23.92
CA CYS A 18 -8.74 1.47 22.60
C CYS A 18 -8.31 2.48 21.53
N ILE A 19 -8.35 3.78 21.83
CA ILE A 19 -7.89 4.84 20.92
C ILE A 19 -6.39 4.70 20.67
N PHE A 20 -5.59 4.48 21.71
CA PHE A 20 -4.14 4.29 21.58
C PHE A 20 -3.80 3.08 20.69
N LEU A 21 -4.45 1.93 20.93
CA LEU A 21 -4.25 0.73 20.13
C LEU A 21 -4.66 0.93 18.66
N PHE A 22 -5.79 1.60 18.41
CA PHE A 22 -6.24 1.94 17.06
C PHE A 22 -5.20 2.80 16.32
N VAL A 23 -4.64 3.82 16.97
CA VAL A 23 -3.60 4.67 16.40
C VAL A 23 -2.31 3.90 16.11
N CYS A 24 -1.92 2.94 16.95
CA CYS A 24 -0.75 2.11 16.69
C CYS A 24 -0.90 1.22 15.44
N THR A 25 -2.11 0.76 15.11
CA THR A 25 -2.35 -0.13 13.96
C THR A 25 -2.39 0.57 12.59
N THR A 26 -2.52 1.89 12.55
CA THR A 26 -2.60 2.65 11.28
C THR A 26 -1.24 3.09 10.73
N ALA A 27 -0.17 2.89 11.50
CA ALA A 27 1.19 3.24 11.09
C ALA A 27 1.84 2.14 10.23
N THR A 28 1.28 1.86 9.05
CA THR A 28 2.00 1.10 8.02
C THR A 28 2.84 2.07 7.19
N THR A 29 4.15 2.15 7.47
CA THR A 29 5.07 2.85 6.58
C THR A 29 5.28 2.01 5.33
N SER A 30 4.69 2.39 4.19
CA SER A 30 5.18 1.90 2.91
C SER A 30 6.56 2.52 2.71
N ILE A 31 7.61 1.71 2.79
CA ILE A 31 8.93 2.16 2.34
C ILE A 31 8.81 2.30 0.82
N ALA A 32 8.50 3.50 0.36
CA ALA A 32 8.53 3.82 -1.06
C ALA A 32 10.00 3.76 -1.49
N PHE A 33 10.33 2.78 -2.33
CA PHE A 33 11.65 2.74 -2.95
C PHE A 33 11.81 3.97 -3.85
N ASN A 34 12.84 4.80 -3.59
CA ASN A 34 13.19 5.92 -4.45
C ASN A 34 13.92 5.41 -5.70
N VAL A 35 13.19 4.67 -6.53
CA VAL A 35 13.68 4.08 -7.78
C VAL A 35 12.77 4.52 -8.90
N THR A 36 13.34 5.15 -9.92
CA THR A 36 12.62 5.55 -11.12
C THR A 36 12.33 4.33 -11.99
N THR A 37 11.05 4.08 -12.28
CA THR A 37 10.68 3.08 -13.28
C THR A 37 11.04 3.56 -14.68
N LEU A 38 11.98 2.88 -15.31
CA LEU A 38 12.38 3.06 -16.71
C LEU A 38 11.34 2.44 -17.65
N THR A 39 11.31 2.91 -18.90
CA THR A 39 10.54 2.27 -19.97
C THR A 39 11.20 0.97 -20.41
N PHE A 40 10.44 0.10 -21.06
CA PHE A 40 10.97 -1.16 -21.58
C PHE A 40 12.05 -0.90 -22.63
N GLU A 41 11.84 0.06 -23.53
CA GLU A 41 12.79 0.41 -24.59
C GLU A 41 14.10 1.01 -24.05
N GLU A 42 14.05 1.75 -22.94
CA GLU A 42 15.26 2.31 -22.30
C GLU A 42 16.18 1.23 -21.72
N SER A 43 15.63 0.08 -21.32
CA SER A 43 16.34 -0.88 -20.45
C SER A 43 16.51 -2.27 -21.06
N TYR A 44 15.74 -2.61 -22.08
CA TYR A 44 15.68 -3.97 -22.60
C TYR A 44 15.68 -3.99 -24.13
N SER A 45 16.37 -4.99 -24.68
CA SER A 45 16.26 -5.36 -26.10
C SER A 45 15.65 -6.77 -26.18
N PRO A 46 14.57 -6.98 -26.96
CA PRO A 46 13.99 -8.30 -27.12
C PRO A 46 14.98 -9.31 -27.71
N LEU A 47 15.12 -10.47 -27.08
CA LEU A 47 15.99 -11.54 -27.59
C LEU A 47 15.31 -12.33 -28.73
N PHE A 48 14.01 -12.59 -28.59
CA PHE A 48 13.19 -13.30 -29.58
C PHE A 48 11.72 -12.92 -29.42
N SER A 49 10.90 -13.37 -30.38
CA SER A 49 9.44 -13.26 -30.35
C SER A 49 8.89 -11.89 -29.95
N THR A 50 9.31 -10.85 -30.67
CA THR A 50 8.80 -9.49 -30.48
C THR A 50 7.27 -9.40 -30.59
N PHE A 51 6.66 -10.30 -31.36
CA PHE A 51 5.20 -10.39 -31.53
C PHE A 51 4.47 -10.90 -30.27
N ASN A 52 5.17 -11.46 -29.28
CA ASN A 52 4.59 -11.87 -28.01
C ASN A 52 4.77 -10.88 -26.86
N ILE A 53 5.44 -9.77 -27.12
CA ILE A 53 5.66 -8.74 -26.12
C ILE A 53 4.55 -7.71 -26.25
N LYS A 54 3.64 -7.68 -25.27
CA LYS A 54 2.59 -6.67 -25.18
C LYS A 54 2.94 -5.62 -24.14
N ARG A 55 3.27 -4.41 -24.62
CA ARG A 55 3.66 -3.26 -23.79
C ARG A 55 2.42 -2.42 -23.44
N SER A 56 2.41 -1.86 -22.22
CA SER A 56 1.40 -0.89 -21.81
C SER A 56 1.58 0.43 -22.58
N PRO A 57 0.56 1.31 -22.65
CA PRO A 57 0.68 2.58 -23.36
C PRO A 57 1.80 3.51 -22.85
N ASN A 58 2.18 3.37 -21.57
CA ASN A 58 3.27 4.12 -20.95
C ASN A 58 4.61 3.37 -20.96
N ASP A 59 4.69 2.21 -21.60
CA ASP A 59 5.88 1.36 -21.75
C ASP A 59 6.54 0.90 -20.43
N LYS A 60 5.85 1.02 -19.29
CA LYS A 60 6.36 0.65 -17.95
C LYS A 60 5.87 -0.71 -17.46
N THR A 61 4.97 -1.35 -18.20
CA THR A 61 4.48 -2.69 -17.89
C THR A 61 4.49 -3.51 -19.16
N VAL A 62 4.96 -4.74 -19.05
CA VAL A 62 5.09 -5.66 -20.18
C VAL A 62 4.47 -7.00 -19.80
N ASN A 63 3.68 -7.54 -20.72
CA ASN A 63 3.16 -8.90 -20.64
C ASN A 63 3.83 -9.74 -21.74
N LEU A 64 4.29 -10.94 -21.37
CA LEU A 64 4.81 -11.91 -22.33
C LEU A 64 3.75 -12.98 -22.61
N LEU A 65 3.33 -13.09 -23.87
CA LEU A 65 2.33 -14.06 -24.30
C LEU A 65 2.99 -15.37 -24.73
N LEU A 66 2.91 -16.39 -23.88
CA LEU A 66 3.40 -17.73 -24.22
C LEU A 66 2.39 -18.46 -25.11
N ASN A 67 2.87 -19.00 -26.23
CA ASN A 67 2.04 -19.76 -27.17
C ASN A 67 2.92 -20.74 -27.97
N ARG A 68 2.30 -21.64 -28.75
CA ARG A 68 3.01 -22.70 -29.49
C ARG A 68 3.76 -22.23 -30.74
N PHE A 69 3.58 -20.98 -31.15
CA PHE A 69 4.19 -20.38 -32.34
C PHE A 69 5.44 -19.56 -32.00
N SER A 70 5.86 -19.61 -30.73
CA SER A 70 7.06 -18.96 -30.20
C SER A 70 7.77 -19.80 -29.16
#